data_AF-A0AAP0J9R4-F1
#
_entry.id   AF-A0AAP0J9R4-F1
#
_cell.length_a   1.000
_cell.length_b   1.000
_cell.length_c   1.000
_cell.angle_alpha   90.00
_cell.angle_beta   90.00
_cell.angle_gamma   90.00
#
_symmetry.space_group_name_H-M   'P 1'
#
loop_
_entity.id
_entity.type
_entity.pdbx_description
1 polymer ?
#
loop_
_entity_poly.entity_id
_entity_poly.type
_entity_poly.pdbx_seq_one_letter_code
_entity_poly.pdbx_strand_id
1 'polypeptide(L)'
;MYAFTDCCSNCGISIFSLLHQRSSSHLRIILGLYCCCRFHALQQKLGYHMLDNAAYYFSQSRHCSKKVDWKKLRPMIHKRIEKRAKDYPVEAMVPVAYEVIKARALLIDGITTLLKSIPIKACKFCPEIFIGEKGHLIKTCHGFRRHAKNQVHEWTTGGLNDILVPVETFHLRKMFQDIIKHDQRFDFDRIPAVLELCCQAGVNIFDESLQSMIWKSNISEGSTATATNPQLFVDDLIIIANGTLDAWERLRSGVQRLLLVYPGKVCKHCSEVHIGPSGHKARLCGVFKHESWRGTHLWKKAELDDLVPPKVVWRRRCQDPPLLFDEGRDFYGHAPAVVELCAQAGAVVPTKYFCMMKFNGLGPPASLLPNISFS
;
A
#
# COMPACT_ATOMS: atom_id res chain seq x y z
N MET A 1 20.04 47.12 -1.91
CA MET A 1 20.97 46.03 -2.31
C MET A 1 20.22 44.72 -2.17
N TYR A 2 19.85 43.92 -3.17
CA TYR A 2 19.85 43.89 -4.64
C TYR A 2 18.59 43.06 -4.97
N ALA A 3 17.58 43.61 -5.64
CA ALA A 3 17.36 43.59 -7.10
C ALA A 3 16.91 42.23 -7.68
N PHE A 4 15.62 42.12 -8.02
CA PHE A 4 15.18 41.64 -9.33
C PHE A 4 13.88 42.38 -9.71
N THR A 5 14.00 43.20 -10.74
CA THR A 5 13.03 44.12 -11.35
C THR A 5 12.20 43.46 -12.45
N ASP A 6 10.88 43.65 -12.38
CA ASP A 6 10.00 44.29 -13.37
C ASP A 6 10.30 44.18 -14.88
N CYS A 7 9.27 43.80 -15.67
CA CYS A 7 8.44 44.77 -16.43
C CYS A 7 7.34 44.05 -17.24
N CYS A 8 6.08 44.30 -16.92
CA CYS A 8 4.95 44.13 -17.83
C CYS A 8 4.11 45.41 -17.73
N SER A 9 4.19 46.25 -18.76
CA SER A 9 3.44 47.48 -18.88
C SER A 9 3.14 47.69 -20.36
N ASN A 10 1.86 47.64 -20.75
CA ASN A 10 1.21 48.81 -21.34
C ASN A 10 -0.25 48.55 -21.76
N CYS A 11 -1.06 49.57 -21.43
CA CYS A 11 -2.43 49.89 -21.87
C CYS A 11 -3.54 49.02 -21.25
N GLY A 12 -4.38 49.46 -20.30
CA GLY A 12 -4.69 50.81 -19.84
C GLY A 12 -5.83 51.45 -20.64
N ILE A 13 -7.08 51.26 -20.23
CA ILE A 13 -8.16 52.26 -20.05
C ILE A 13 -9.41 51.55 -19.48
N SER A 14 -10.13 52.30 -18.66
CA SER A 14 -11.04 51.89 -17.58
C SER A 14 -12.51 52.31 -17.84
N ILE A 15 -13.40 51.86 -16.96
CA ILE A 15 -14.65 52.51 -16.45
C ILE A 15 -16.00 51.84 -16.80
N PHE A 16 -16.59 51.25 -15.75
CA PHE A 16 -17.98 51.22 -15.25
C PHE A 16 -19.21 51.04 -16.17
N SER A 17 -19.89 49.91 -15.91
CA SER A 17 -21.32 49.71 -15.59
C SER A 17 -22.47 50.55 -16.20
N LEU A 18 -23.53 49.79 -16.52
CA LEU A 18 -24.98 50.02 -16.35
C LEU A 18 -25.87 50.21 -17.59
N LEU A 19 -26.93 49.39 -17.58
CA LEU A 19 -28.29 49.55 -18.14
C LEU A 19 -28.58 49.14 -19.60
N HIS A 20 -29.26 47.99 -19.66
CA HIS A 20 -30.64 47.79 -20.14
C HIS A 20 -31.07 48.26 -21.56
N GLN A 21 -31.67 47.28 -22.25
CA GLN A 21 -32.71 47.35 -23.29
C GLN A 21 -32.34 47.54 -24.78
N ARG A 22 -32.78 46.50 -25.51
CA ARG A 22 -33.47 46.46 -26.82
C ARG A 22 -32.72 46.86 -28.09
N SER A 23 -32.73 45.86 -28.99
CA SER A 23 -32.89 45.93 -30.45
C SER A 23 -31.88 46.77 -31.25
N SER A 24 -31.06 46.10 -32.05
CA SER A 24 -31.07 46.30 -33.51
C SER A 24 -30.13 45.31 -34.18
N SER A 25 -30.67 44.56 -35.14
CA SER A 25 -30.05 43.46 -35.89
C SER A 25 -28.93 43.88 -36.85
N HIS A 26 -28.50 45.15 -36.85
CA HIS A 26 -27.59 45.70 -37.86
C HIS A 26 -26.13 45.86 -37.43
N LEU A 27 -25.77 45.64 -36.16
CA LEU A 27 -24.36 45.72 -35.71
C LEU A 27 -23.58 44.40 -35.78
N ARG A 28 -24.19 43.30 -36.24
CA ARG A 28 -23.51 42.00 -36.40
C ARG A 28 -22.86 41.79 -37.78
N ILE A 29 -23.12 42.65 -38.76
CA ILE A 29 -22.61 42.48 -40.12
C ILE A 29 -21.27 43.20 -40.34
N ILE A 30 -20.98 44.28 -39.61
CA ILE A 30 -19.74 45.04 -39.80
C ILE A 30 -18.57 44.49 -38.93
N LEU A 31 -18.85 43.85 -37.80
CA LEU A 31 -17.85 43.15 -36.98
C LEU A 31 -17.51 41.73 -37.49
N GLY A 32 -18.33 41.15 -38.37
CA GLY A 32 -18.10 39.83 -38.96
C GLY A 32 -17.11 39.83 -40.13
N LEU A 33 -17.00 40.92 -40.89
CA LEU A 33 -16.16 40.98 -42.09
C LEU A 33 -14.71 41.42 -41.82
N TYR A 34 -14.45 42.20 -40.75
CA TYR A 34 -13.08 42.55 -40.35
C TYR A 34 -12.34 41.41 -39.60
N CYS A 35 -13.08 40.42 -39.06
CA CYS A 35 -12.47 39.26 -38.40
C CYS A 35 -12.08 38.14 -39.39
N CYS A 36 -12.74 38.06 -40.55
CA CYS A 36 -12.49 36.99 -41.52
C CYS A 36 -11.26 37.25 -42.43
N CYS A 37 -10.98 38.52 -42.77
CA CYS A 37 -9.83 38.84 -43.63
C CYS A 37 -8.47 38.86 -42.91
N ARG A 38 -8.43 39.03 -41.58
CA ARG A 38 -7.17 38.87 -40.80
C ARG A 38 -6.90 37.42 -40.38
N PHE A 39 -7.91 36.54 -40.35
CA PHE A 39 -7.67 35.12 -40.07
C PHE A 39 -7.09 34.38 -41.29
N HIS A 40 -7.50 34.72 -42.52
CA HIS A 40 -6.97 34.06 -43.71
C HIS A 40 -5.51 34.46 -44.04
N ALA A 41 -5.11 35.70 -43.73
CA ALA A 41 -3.73 36.18 -43.91
C ALA A 41 -2.77 35.72 -42.79
N LEU A 42 -3.29 35.36 -41.61
CA LEU A 42 -2.51 34.71 -40.55
C LEU A 42 -2.45 33.18 -40.71
N GLN A 43 -3.46 32.55 -41.33
CA GLN A 43 -3.45 31.10 -41.58
C GLN A 43 -2.51 30.67 -42.72
N GLN A 44 -2.21 31.51 -43.71
CA GLN A 44 -1.20 31.17 -44.73
C GLN A 44 0.25 31.37 -44.26
N LYS A 45 0.52 32.30 -43.33
CA LYS A 45 1.89 32.51 -42.78
C LYS A 45 2.21 31.64 -41.56
N LEU A 46 1.22 31.15 -40.81
CA LEU A 46 1.42 30.15 -39.74
C LEU A 46 1.36 28.70 -40.25
N GLY A 47 0.74 28.44 -41.41
CA GLY A 47 0.66 27.11 -42.01
C GLY A 47 1.97 26.60 -42.63
N TYR A 48 2.82 27.50 -43.14
CA TYR A 48 4.10 27.10 -43.76
C TYR A 48 5.22 26.85 -42.74
N HIS A 49 5.26 27.58 -41.62
CA HIS A 49 6.29 27.35 -40.58
C HIS A 49 5.96 26.22 -39.59
N MET A 50 4.68 25.83 -39.45
CA MET A 50 4.28 24.70 -38.60
C MET A 50 4.37 23.35 -39.33
N LEU A 51 4.19 23.31 -40.65
CA LEU A 51 4.32 22.07 -41.42
C LEU A 51 5.78 21.73 -41.77
N ASP A 52 6.66 22.72 -41.98
CA ASP A 52 8.09 22.45 -42.15
C ASP A 52 8.77 22.05 -40.83
N ASN A 53 8.36 22.63 -39.70
CA ASN A 53 8.84 22.18 -38.38
C ASN A 53 8.25 20.82 -38.00
N ALA A 54 6.98 20.54 -38.29
CA ALA A 54 6.42 19.22 -38.09
C ALA A 54 7.15 18.19 -38.99
N ALA A 55 7.43 18.48 -40.25
CA ALA A 55 8.20 17.59 -41.11
C ALA A 55 9.64 17.40 -40.59
N TYR A 56 10.29 18.41 -40.02
CA TYR A 56 11.62 18.29 -39.40
C TYR A 56 11.61 17.48 -38.10
N TYR A 57 10.62 17.66 -37.22
CA TYR A 57 10.48 16.90 -35.98
C TYR A 57 9.90 15.47 -36.19
N PHE A 58 9.04 15.25 -37.19
CA PHE A 58 8.52 13.92 -37.59
C PHE A 58 9.43 13.18 -38.60
N SER A 59 10.42 13.84 -39.20
CA SER A 59 11.47 13.20 -40.00
C SER A 59 12.68 12.79 -39.14
N GLN A 60 12.98 13.53 -38.06
CA GLN A 60 14.01 13.11 -37.09
C GLN A 60 13.60 11.91 -36.24
N SER A 61 12.30 11.66 -36.01
CA SER A 61 11.85 10.43 -35.32
C SER A 61 11.88 9.18 -36.21
N ARG A 62 12.14 9.34 -37.52
CA ARG A 62 12.19 8.25 -38.50
C ARG A 62 13.59 7.94 -39.04
N HIS A 63 14.64 8.45 -38.42
CA HIS A 63 16.01 8.05 -38.76
C HIS A 63 16.69 7.29 -37.61
N CYS A 64 16.94 6.00 -37.90
CA CYS A 64 17.76 5.04 -37.16
C CYS A 64 17.09 4.23 -36.03
N SER A 65 16.03 3.47 -36.34
CA SER A 65 15.94 2.13 -35.73
C SER A 65 16.91 1.21 -36.49
N LYS A 66 18.23 1.39 -36.29
CA LYS A 66 19.17 0.30 -36.57
C LYS A 66 18.60 -0.90 -35.80
N LYS A 67 18.21 -1.96 -36.50
CA LYS A 67 17.77 -3.22 -35.86
C LYS A 67 18.76 -3.51 -34.75
N VAL A 68 18.28 -3.41 -33.52
CA VAL A 68 19.11 -3.63 -32.35
C VAL A 68 19.69 -5.03 -32.48
N ASP A 69 21.02 -5.12 -32.60
CA ASP A 69 21.67 -6.42 -32.73
C ASP A 69 21.65 -7.13 -31.36
N TRP A 70 20.59 -7.89 -31.13
CA TRP A 70 20.40 -8.68 -29.92
C TRP A 70 21.51 -9.73 -29.73
N LYS A 71 22.16 -10.20 -30.80
CA LYS A 71 23.29 -11.13 -30.68
C LYS A 71 24.48 -10.47 -29.98
N LYS A 72 24.67 -9.16 -30.18
CA LYS A 72 25.70 -8.35 -29.51
C LYS A 72 25.24 -7.81 -28.15
N LEU A 73 23.99 -7.34 -28.02
CA LEU A 73 23.52 -6.74 -26.77
C LEU A 73 23.20 -7.76 -25.68
N ARG A 74 22.63 -8.92 -26.02
CA ARG A 74 22.30 -9.96 -25.02
C ARG A 74 23.52 -10.35 -24.16
N PRO A 75 24.70 -10.69 -24.72
CA PRO A 75 25.86 -11.00 -23.90
C PRO A 75 26.37 -9.80 -23.09
N MET A 76 26.28 -8.57 -23.63
CA MET A 76 26.63 -7.37 -22.87
C MET A 76 25.71 -7.14 -21.67
N ILE A 77 24.41 -7.40 -21.81
CA ILE A 77 23.42 -7.28 -20.73
C ILE A 77 23.68 -8.35 -19.67
N HIS A 78 23.86 -9.62 -20.07
CA HIS A 78 24.20 -10.70 -19.12
C HIS A 78 25.48 -10.37 -18.34
N LYS A 79 26.55 -9.93 -19.03
CA LYS A 79 27.80 -9.52 -18.36
C LYS A 79 27.61 -8.37 -17.38
N ARG A 80 26.72 -7.42 -17.67
CA ARG A 80 26.38 -6.32 -16.74
C ARG A 80 25.59 -6.81 -15.53
N ILE A 81 24.64 -7.72 -15.73
CA ILE A 81 23.86 -8.33 -14.65
C ILE A 81 24.78 -9.15 -13.74
N GLU A 82 25.61 -10.01 -14.32
CA GLU A 82 26.61 -10.78 -13.57
C GLU A 82 27.57 -9.89 -12.80
N LYS A 83 28.03 -8.78 -13.40
CA LYS A 83 28.88 -7.81 -12.70
C LYS A 83 28.17 -7.22 -11.48
N ARG A 84 26.91 -6.77 -11.63
CA ARG A 84 26.11 -6.23 -10.53
C ARG A 84 25.81 -7.27 -9.47
N ALA A 85 25.57 -8.51 -9.86
CA ALA A 85 25.26 -9.60 -8.94
C ALA A 85 26.41 -9.90 -7.96
N LYS A 86 27.65 -9.56 -8.31
CA LYS A 86 28.82 -9.71 -7.41
C LYS A 86 28.78 -8.75 -6.21
N ASP A 87 28.07 -7.64 -6.34
CA ASP A 87 27.96 -6.64 -5.28
C ASP A 87 26.87 -7.00 -4.24
N TYR A 88 26.23 -8.16 -4.40
CA TYR A 88 25.18 -8.68 -3.52
C TYR A 88 25.67 -9.90 -2.72
N PRO A 89 25.30 -10.02 -1.43
CA PRO A 89 24.52 -9.07 -0.65
C PRO A 89 25.32 -7.79 -0.32
N VAL A 90 24.62 -6.67 -0.14
CA VAL A 90 25.23 -5.41 0.31
C VAL A 90 25.46 -5.52 1.81
N GLU A 91 26.72 -5.70 2.23
CA GLU A 91 27.10 -5.98 3.62
C GLU A 91 26.52 -4.97 4.63
N ALA A 92 26.48 -3.68 4.27
CA ALA A 92 25.90 -2.62 5.11
C ALA A 92 24.40 -2.80 5.42
N MET A 93 23.67 -3.62 4.64
CA MET A 93 22.26 -3.91 4.87
C MET A 93 22.02 -5.16 5.73
N VAL A 94 23.05 -5.97 5.98
CA VAL A 94 22.93 -7.19 6.81
C VAL A 94 22.39 -6.86 8.21
N PRO A 95 22.90 -5.83 8.94
CA PRO A 95 22.35 -5.49 10.26
C PRO A 95 20.87 -5.08 10.21
N VAL A 96 20.45 -4.38 9.15
CA VAL A 96 19.05 -3.98 8.94
C VAL A 96 18.16 -5.21 8.79
N ALA A 97 18.62 -6.21 8.06
CA ALA A 97 17.90 -7.46 7.87
C ALA A 97 17.76 -8.26 9.18
N TYR A 98 18.78 -8.27 10.04
CA TYR A 98 18.69 -8.83 11.39
C TYR A 98 17.68 -8.07 12.27
N GLU A 99 17.70 -6.74 12.24
CA GLU A 99 16.72 -5.91 12.96
C GLU A 99 15.28 -6.21 12.50
N VAL A 100 15.06 -6.38 11.19
CA VAL A 100 13.76 -6.74 10.62
C VAL A 100 13.27 -8.09 11.13
N ILE A 101 14.12 -9.11 11.17
CA ILE A 101 13.75 -10.45 11.66
C ILE A 101 13.41 -10.38 13.16
N LYS A 102 14.24 -9.69 13.95
CA LYS A 102 14.00 -9.52 15.39
C LYS A 102 12.70 -8.76 15.66
N ALA A 103 12.46 -7.66 14.94
CA ALA A 103 11.23 -6.89 15.05
C ALA A 103 10.01 -7.73 14.65
N ARG A 104 10.10 -8.55 13.61
CA ARG A 104 9.04 -9.48 13.21
C ARG A 104 8.72 -10.49 14.31
N ALA A 105 9.74 -11.08 14.95
CA ALA A 105 9.54 -12.04 16.03
C ALA A 105 8.84 -11.41 17.25
N LEU A 106 9.32 -10.24 17.70
CA LEU A 106 8.72 -9.49 18.81
C LEU A 106 7.28 -9.07 18.51
N LEU A 107 7.01 -8.67 17.26
CA LEU A 107 5.66 -8.31 16.82
C LEU A 107 4.69 -9.49 16.91
N ILE A 108 5.09 -10.67 16.43
CA ILE A 108 4.25 -11.86 16.46
C ILE A 108 3.98 -12.31 17.89
N ASP A 109 5.02 -12.35 18.74
CA ASP A 109 4.91 -12.73 20.14
C ASP A 109 4.01 -11.75 20.93
N GLY A 110 4.22 -10.45 20.71
CA GLY A 110 3.43 -9.39 21.31
C GLY A 110 1.95 -9.45 20.92
N ILE A 111 1.64 -9.56 19.62
CA ILE A 111 0.25 -9.71 19.16
C ILE A 111 -0.38 -10.97 19.75
N THR A 112 0.32 -12.10 19.70
CA THR A 112 -0.23 -13.37 20.19
C THR A 112 -0.52 -13.33 21.69
N THR A 113 0.31 -12.60 22.46
CA THR A 113 0.06 -12.38 23.87
C THR A 113 -1.14 -11.45 24.11
N LEU A 114 -1.24 -10.34 23.38
CA LEU A 114 -2.36 -9.40 23.49
C LEU A 114 -3.71 -10.05 23.11
N LEU A 115 -3.72 -10.95 22.13
CA LEU A 115 -4.92 -11.69 21.72
C LEU A 115 -5.50 -12.61 22.80
N LYS A 116 -4.74 -12.93 23.85
CA LYS A 116 -5.26 -13.68 25.01
C LYS A 116 -6.20 -12.84 25.86
N SER A 117 -6.05 -11.51 25.83
CA SER A 117 -6.81 -10.57 26.66
C SER A 117 -7.80 -9.74 25.85
N ILE A 118 -7.48 -9.42 24.59
CA ILE A 118 -8.30 -8.59 23.73
C ILE A 118 -8.89 -9.45 22.61
N PRO A 119 -10.21 -9.73 22.62
CA PRO A 119 -10.84 -10.54 21.60
C PRO A 119 -10.89 -9.81 20.27
N ILE A 120 -10.78 -10.59 19.20
CA ILE A 120 -10.95 -10.10 17.83
C ILE A 120 -12.01 -10.89 17.09
N LYS A 121 -12.72 -10.21 16.20
CA LYS A 121 -13.74 -10.77 15.34
C LYS A 121 -13.29 -10.64 13.89
N ALA A 122 -13.35 -11.74 13.15
CA ALA A 122 -13.12 -11.77 11.72
C ALA A 122 -14.43 -12.06 10.99
N CYS A 123 -14.68 -11.43 9.85
CA CYS A 123 -15.85 -11.76 9.05
C CYS A 123 -15.62 -13.08 8.30
N LYS A 124 -16.63 -13.95 8.30
CA LYS A 124 -16.61 -15.24 7.58
C LYS A 124 -16.50 -15.10 6.06
N PHE A 125 -17.01 -14.00 5.50
CA PHE A 125 -17.20 -13.85 4.06
C PHE A 125 -16.31 -12.82 3.40
N CYS A 126 -15.75 -11.89 4.17
CA CYS A 126 -14.87 -10.86 3.66
C CYS A 126 -13.66 -10.68 4.57
N PRO A 127 -12.58 -10.04 4.10
CA PRO A 127 -11.39 -9.88 4.91
C PRO A 127 -11.58 -8.93 6.11
N GLU A 128 -12.72 -8.28 6.32
CA GLU A 128 -12.89 -7.29 7.39
C GLU A 128 -12.77 -7.92 8.77
N ILE A 129 -12.13 -7.21 9.69
CA ILE A 129 -11.95 -7.62 11.08
C ILE A 129 -12.32 -6.46 12.01
N PHE A 130 -12.64 -6.79 13.25
CA PHE A 130 -12.95 -5.84 14.31
C PHE A 130 -12.30 -6.28 15.62
N ILE A 131 -11.76 -5.33 16.37
CA ILE A 131 -11.08 -5.60 17.65
C ILE A 131 -12.05 -5.22 18.77
N GLY A 132 -12.54 -6.24 19.47
CA GLY A 132 -13.57 -6.12 20.50
C GLY A 132 -14.39 -7.41 20.68
N GLU A 133 -15.18 -7.45 21.75
CA GLU A 133 -16.00 -8.63 22.11
C GLU A 133 -17.10 -8.93 21.10
N LYS A 134 -17.68 -7.87 20.51
CA LYS A 134 -18.74 -7.95 19.50
C LYS A 134 -18.30 -7.13 18.30
N GLY A 135 -18.51 -7.66 17.10
CA GLY A 135 -18.24 -6.94 15.86
C GLY A 135 -19.26 -5.81 15.62
N HIS A 136 -18.95 -4.91 14.69
CA HIS A 136 -19.83 -3.79 14.35
C HIS A 136 -21.03 -4.19 13.47
N LEU A 137 -21.98 -3.26 13.35
CA LEU A 137 -23.19 -3.38 12.51
C LEU A 137 -23.14 -2.53 11.23
N ILE A 138 -21.99 -1.94 10.92
CA ILE A 138 -21.75 -1.21 9.65
C ILE A 138 -21.94 -2.17 8.47
N LYS A 139 -22.67 -1.71 7.44
CA LYS A 139 -23.06 -2.50 6.29
C LYS A 139 -22.01 -2.42 5.19
N THR A 140 -20.83 -3.00 5.45
CA THR A 140 -19.69 -3.04 4.50
C THR A 140 -19.44 -4.43 3.93
N CYS A 141 -20.10 -5.47 4.43
CA CYS A 141 -19.84 -6.83 3.98
C CYS A 141 -20.33 -7.07 2.54
N HIS A 142 -19.53 -7.84 1.79
CA HIS A 142 -19.88 -8.33 0.45
C HIS A 142 -20.58 -9.70 0.48
N GLY A 143 -20.80 -10.28 1.66
CA GLY A 143 -21.42 -11.60 1.81
C GLY A 143 -20.71 -12.73 1.06
N PHE A 144 -21.34 -13.90 1.07
CA PHE A 144 -20.78 -15.09 0.42
C PHE A 144 -20.56 -14.86 -1.07
N ARG A 145 -19.35 -15.21 -1.56
CA ARG A 145 -18.92 -15.06 -2.96
C ARG A 145 -19.07 -13.63 -3.54
N ARG A 146 -19.21 -12.60 -2.70
CA ARG A 146 -19.35 -11.20 -3.11
C ARG A 146 -20.63 -10.88 -3.91
N HIS A 147 -21.67 -11.70 -3.80
CA HIS A 147 -22.93 -11.48 -4.53
C HIS A 147 -23.82 -10.39 -3.91
N ALA A 148 -23.89 -10.35 -2.58
CA ALA A 148 -24.64 -9.34 -1.85
C ALA A 148 -23.74 -8.12 -1.58
N LYS A 149 -24.28 -6.91 -1.63
CA LYS A 149 -23.54 -5.71 -1.22
C LYS A 149 -24.20 -5.10 0.00
N ASN A 150 -23.40 -4.36 0.78
CA ASN A 150 -23.83 -3.59 1.92
C ASN A 150 -24.62 -4.42 2.95
N GLN A 151 -24.06 -5.58 3.33
CA GLN A 151 -24.62 -6.42 4.38
C GLN A 151 -23.90 -6.20 5.70
N VAL A 152 -24.56 -6.55 6.80
CA VAL A 152 -23.89 -6.73 8.08
C VAL A 152 -22.97 -7.95 8.03
N HIS A 153 -21.94 -7.96 8.86
CA HIS A 153 -20.96 -9.03 8.88
C HIS A 153 -21.43 -10.20 9.74
N GLU A 154 -21.18 -11.43 9.26
CA GLU A 154 -21.22 -12.63 10.10
C GLU A 154 -19.84 -12.80 10.75
N TRP A 155 -19.77 -12.53 12.04
CA TRP A 155 -18.53 -12.50 12.82
C TRP A 155 -18.19 -13.86 13.41
N THR A 156 -16.94 -14.30 13.22
CA THR A 156 -16.32 -15.46 13.87
C THR A 156 -15.14 -15.00 14.73
N THR A 157 -14.56 -15.90 15.52
CA THR A 157 -13.30 -15.62 16.22
C THR A 157 -12.18 -15.41 15.20
N GLY A 158 -11.47 -14.28 15.28
CA GLY A 158 -10.28 -14.03 14.47
C GLY A 158 -9.00 -14.49 15.15
N GLY A 159 -7.90 -14.55 14.40
CA GLY A 159 -6.58 -14.92 14.91
C GLY A 159 -5.43 -14.04 14.39
N LEU A 160 -4.20 -14.50 14.62
CA LEU A 160 -2.98 -13.78 14.25
C LEU A 160 -2.93 -13.45 12.74
N ASN A 161 -3.25 -14.40 11.88
CA ASN A 161 -3.19 -14.23 10.42
C ASN A 161 -4.23 -13.25 9.87
N ASP A 162 -5.29 -12.96 10.64
CA ASP A 162 -6.29 -11.96 10.27
C ASP A 162 -5.77 -10.53 10.49
N ILE A 163 -4.89 -10.35 11.49
CA ILE A 163 -4.18 -9.10 11.80
C ILE A 163 -2.94 -8.96 10.91
N LEU A 164 -2.05 -9.95 10.95
CA LEU A 164 -0.83 -10.02 10.16
C LEU A 164 -1.07 -10.92 8.95
N VAL A 165 -1.53 -10.31 7.85
CA VAL A 165 -1.82 -11.06 6.61
C VAL A 165 -0.53 -11.70 6.10
N PRO A 166 -0.44 -13.04 6.01
CA PRO A 166 0.74 -13.72 5.51
C PRO A 166 0.94 -13.41 4.03
N VAL A 167 2.15 -12.95 3.68
CA VAL A 167 2.58 -12.76 2.29
C VAL A 167 3.75 -13.68 2.05
N GLU A 168 3.57 -14.63 1.13
CA GLU A 168 4.59 -15.61 0.75
C GLU A 168 5.21 -15.29 -0.61
N THR A 169 6.42 -15.79 -0.82
CA THR A 169 7.17 -15.73 -2.09
C THR A 169 8.01 -16.99 -2.23
N PHE A 170 8.46 -17.29 -3.44
CA PHE A 170 9.49 -18.30 -3.67
C PHE A 170 10.80 -17.91 -3.00
N HIS A 171 11.43 -18.88 -2.34
CA HIS A 171 12.78 -18.75 -1.82
C HIS A 171 13.81 -18.84 -2.94
N LEU A 172 14.66 -17.81 -3.10
CA LEU A 172 15.70 -17.81 -4.12
C LEU A 172 17.06 -18.11 -3.52
N ARG A 173 17.93 -18.78 -4.29
CA ARG A 173 19.32 -19.01 -3.89
C ARG A 173 20.16 -17.75 -3.99
N LYS A 174 19.91 -16.94 -5.01
CA LYS A 174 20.61 -15.67 -5.29
C LYS A 174 19.65 -14.67 -5.90
N MET A 175 19.89 -13.38 -5.62
CA MET A 175 19.10 -12.25 -6.13
C MET A 175 18.98 -12.24 -7.65
N PHE A 176 20.08 -12.59 -8.34
CA PHE A 176 20.13 -12.71 -9.79
C PHE A 176 20.33 -14.17 -10.17
N GLN A 177 19.21 -14.86 -10.36
CA GLN A 177 19.18 -16.25 -10.84
C GLN A 177 18.22 -16.39 -12.03
N ASP A 178 18.18 -17.60 -12.60
CA ASP A 178 17.25 -17.91 -13.68
C ASP A 178 15.79 -17.76 -13.24
N ILE A 179 14.96 -17.32 -14.18
CA ILE A 179 13.54 -17.09 -13.95
C ILE A 179 12.85 -18.44 -13.70
N ILE A 180 12.22 -18.57 -12.54
CA ILE A 180 11.40 -19.74 -12.17
C ILE A 180 10.27 -19.91 -13.18
N LYS A 181 10.27 -21.05 -13.88
CA LYS A 181 9.21 -21.42 -14.81
C LYS A 181 8.02 -22.05 -14.06
N HIS A 182 6.91 -22.24 -14.77
CA HIS A 182 5.68 -22.74 -14.14
C HIS A 182 5.78 -24.20 -13.67
N ASP A 183 6.43 -25.04 -14.46
CA ASP A 183 6.74 -26.43 -14.13
C ASP A 183 7.63 -26.52 -12.88
N GLN A 184 8.58 -25.60 -12.73
CA GLN A 184 9.53 -25.57 -11.61
C GLN A 184 8.94 -25.06 -10.29
N ARG A 185 7.66 -24.65 -10.25
CA ARG A 185 7.08 -23.99 -9.07
C ARG A 185 7.09 -24.85 -7.80
N PHE A 186 7.18 -26.17 -7.95
CA PHE A 186 7.23 -27.11 -6.83
C PHE A 186 8.66 -27.46 -6.43
N ASP A 187 9.65 -27.03 -7.19
CA ASP A 187 11.08 -27.24 -6.90
C ASP A 187 11.64 -26.18 -5.93
N PHE A 188 10.83 -25.14 -5.64
CA PHE A 188 11.20 -24.03 -4.77
C PHE A 188 10.24 -23.95 -3.59
N ASP A 189 10.81 -23.81 -2.39
CA ASP A 189 10.06 -23.58 -1.18
C ASP A 189 9.39 -22.20 -1.21
N ARG A 190 8.26 -22.08 -0.52
CA ARG A 190 7.62 -20.79 -0.25
C ARG A 190 7.90 -20.38 1.18
N ILE A 191 8.34 -19.14 1.35
CA ILE A 191 8.60 -18.55 2.66
C ILE A 191 7.98 -17.15 2.75
N PRO A 192 7.79 -16.59 3.96
CA PRO A 192 7.31 -15.22 4.11
C PRO A 192 8.18 -14.21 3.35
N ALA A 193 7.57 -13.29 2.61
CA ALA A 193 8.25 -12.33 1.74
C ALA A 193 9.24 -11.42 2.50
N VAL A 194 8.93 -11.08 3.75
CA VAL A 194 9.86 -10.35 4.63
C VAL A 194 11.11 -11.18 4.93
N LEU A 195 10.97 -12.48 5.19
CA LEU A 195 12.10 -13.36 5.45
C LEU A 195 12.95 -13.55 4.20
N GLU A 196 12.32 -13.75 3.04
CA GLU A 196 13.04 -13.82 1.77
C GLU A 196 13.82 -12.54 1.48
N LEU A 197 13.23 -11.37 1.75
CA LEU A 197 13.93 -10.08 1.60
C LEU A 197 15.18 -10.02 2.49
N CYS A 198 15.09 -10.49 3.73
CA CYS A 198 16.23 -10.57 4.64
C CYS A 198 17.27 -11.61 4.20
N CYS A 199 16.85 -12.76 3.66
CA CYS A 199 17.74 -13.76 3.06
C CYS A 199 18.57 -13.17 1.93
N GLN A 200 17.90 -12.49 1.00
CA GLN A 200 18.59 -11.83 -0.10
C GLN A 200 19.50 -10.68 0.35
N ALA A 201 19.26 -10.15 1.55
CA ALA A 201 20.12 -9.18 2.20
C ALA A 201 21.34 -9.77 2.93
N GLY A 202 21.50 -11.09 2.90
CA GLY A 202 22.66 -11.79 3.45
C GLY A 202 22.45 -12.47 4.80
N VAL A 203 21.21 -12.49 5.32
CA VAL A 203 20.91 -13.19 6.58
C VAL A 203 20.63 -14.67 6.30
N ASN A 204 21.27 -15.56 7.06
CA ASN A 204 20.94 -16.97 7.03
C ASN A 204 19.80 -17.28 8.01
N ILE A 205 18.57 -17.44 7.50
CA ILE A 205 17.42 -17.79 8.33
C ILE A 205 17.50 -19.20 8.93
N PHE A 206 18.40 -20.06 8.45
CA PHE A 206 18.64 -21.41 9.00
C PHE A 206 19.70 -21.44 10.11
N ASP A 207 20.25 -20.29 10.48
CA ASP A 207 21.08 -20.16 11.68
C ASP A 207 20.26 -20.55 12.92
N GLU A 208 20.79 -21.46 13.73
CA GLU A 208 20.15 -22.04 14.92
C GLU A 208 19.65 -20.96 15.90
N SER A 209 20.39 -19.86 16.03
CA SER A 209 20.04 -18.73 16.89
C SER A 209 18.75 -18.03 16.43
N LEU A 210 18.59 -17.81 15.12
CA LEU A 210 17.41 -17.18 14.50
C LEU A 210 16.25 -18.16 14.31
N GLN A 211 16.55 -19.42 14.02
CA GLN A 211 15.55 -20.49 13.92
C GLN A 211 14.75 -20.61 15.21
N SER A 212 15.41 -20.48 16.36
CA SER A 212 14.71 -20.47 17.65
C SER A 212 13.69 -19.33 17.78
N MET A 213 13.99 -18.13 17.27
CA MET A 213 13.07 -16.98 17.29
C MET A 213 11.93 -17.16 16.27
N ILE A 214 12.26 -17.64 15.06
CA ILE A 214 11.30 -17.84 13.98
C ILE A 214 10.32 -18.97 14.33
N TRP A 215 10.81 -20.08 14.87
CA TRP A 215 10.00 -21.24 15.25
C TRP A 215 9.18 -21.00 16.53
N LYS A 216 9.73 -20.32 17.55
CA LYS A 216 8.95 -19.91 18.73
C LYS A 216 7.75 -19.03 18.34
N SER A 217 7.93 -18.14 17.36
CA SER A 217 6.83 -17.30 16.86
C SER A 217 5.73 -18.10 16.13
N ASN A 218 6.01 -19.35 15.71
CA ASN A 218 5.05 -20.22 15.05
C ASN A 218 4.36 -21.22 16.01
N ILE A 219 4.89 -21.47 17.22
CA ILE A 219 4.43 -22.52 18.16
C ILE A 219 4.01 -21.97 19.52
N SER A 220 3.54 -20.73 19.65
CA SER A 220 3.07 -20.26 20.97
C SER A 220 1.70 -20.87 21.36
N GLU A 221 1.67 -22.17 21.67
CA GLU A 221 0.61 -22.80 22.45
C GLU A 221 0.83 -22.51 23.94
N GLY A 222 -0.16 -21.83 24.52
CA GLY A 222 -0.62 -22.02 25.90
C GLY A 222 0.42 -22.13 27.02
N SER A 223 1.10 -21.04 27.38
CA SER A 223 1.56 -20.87 28.76
C SER A 223 0.45 -20.19 29.57
N THR A 224 -0.20 -20.97 30.43
CA THR A 224 -1.17 -20.52 31.45
C THR A 224 -0.41 -19.77 32.54
N ALA A 225 -0.52 -18.44 32.54
CA ALA A 225 -0.07 -17.63 33.67
C ALA A 225 -1.01 -17.87 34.86
N THR A 226 -0.47 -18.46 35.92
CA THR A 226 -1.14 -18.57 37.22
C THR A 226 -1.27 -17.18 37.88
N ALA A 227 -2.34 -17.04 38.65
CA ALA A 227 -2.87 -15.80 39.21
C ALA A 227 -1.79 -14.86 39.79
N THR A 228 -1.68 -13.69 39.17
CA THR A 228 -0.90 -12.55 39.71
C THR A 228 -1.82 -11.33 39.78
N ASN A 229 -1.58 -10.49 40.78
CA ASN A 229 -2.31 -9.26 41.13
C ASN A 229 -2.85 -8.48 39.91
N PRO A 230 -4.16 -8.10 39.84
CA PRO A 230 -4.77 -7.49 38.66
C PRO A 230 -4.08 -6.21 38.15
N GLN A 231 -3.46 -5.42 39.02
CA GLN A 231 -2.75 -4.21 38.60
C GLN A 231 -1.42 -4.50 37.89
N LEU A 232 -0.65 -5.49 38.37
CA LEU A 232 0.58 -5.92 37.71
C LEU A 232 0.30 -6.45 36.31
N PHE A 233 -0.84 -7.14 36.13
CA PHE A 233 -1.28 -7.64 34.83
C PHE A 233 -1.59 -6.52 33.82
N VAL A 234 -2.15 -5.40 34.27
CA VAL A 234 -2.45 -4.25 33.38
C VAL A 234 -1.17 -3.54 32.97
N ASP A 235 -0.24 -3.32 33.90
CA ASP A 235 1.05 -2.69 33.59
C ASP A 235 1.88 -3.56 32.62
N ASP A 236 1.87 -4.88 32.81
CA ASP A 236 2.51 -5.83 31.90
C ASP A 236 1.91 -5.77 30.48
N LEU A 237 0.58 -5.70 30.35
CA LEU A 237 -0.09 -5.54 29.06
C LEU A 237 0.30 -4.23 28.36
N ILE A 238 0.41 -3.13 29.09
CA ILE A 238 0.83 -1.83 28.55
C ILE A 238 2.28 -1.91 28.04
N ILE A 239 3.18 -2.56 28.78
CA ILE A 239 4.58 -2.76 28.37
C ILE A 239 4.64 -3.60 27.09
N ILE A 240 3.91 -4.72 27.03
CA ILE A 240 3.83 -5.58 25.86
C ILE A 240 3.26 -4.81 24.67
N ALA A 241 2.21 -4.01 24.87
CA ALA A 241 1.57 -3.24 23.82
C ALA A 241 2.49 -2.16 23.24
N ASN A 242 3.23 -1.43 24.09
CA ASN A 242 4.22 -0.46 23.62
C ASN A 242 5.37 -1.13 22.86
N GLY A 243 5.88 -2.26 23.38
CA GLY A 243 6.92 -3.04 22.70
C GLY A 243 6.46 -3.60 21.35
N THR A 244 5.21 -4.07 21.28
CA THR A 244 4.58 -4.57 20.05
C THR A 244 4.43 -3.47 19.00
N LEU A 245 4.01 -2.28 19.43
CA LEU A 245 3.85 -1.12 18.55
C LEU A 245 5.20 -0.60 18.03
N ASP A 246 6.24 -0.57 18.87
CA ASP A 246 7.61 -0.25 18.44
C ASP A 246 8.17 -1.31 17.47
N ALA A 247 7.91 -2.60 17.73
CA ALA A 247 8.29 -3.68 16.83
C ALA A 247 7.61 -3.56 15.45
N TRP A 248 6.32 -3.18 15.39
CA TRP A 248 5.60 -2.89 14.15
C TRP A 248 6.25 -1.78 13.33
N GLU A 249 6.67 -0.70 14.00
CA GLU A 249 7.33 0.45 13.37
C GLU A 249 8.73 0.10 12.85
N ARG A 250 9.52 -0.61 13.65
CA ARG A 250 10.86 -1.09 13.26
C ARG A 250 10.80 -2.08 12.11
N LEU A 251 9.84 -3.00 12.13
CA LEU A 251 9.61 -3.95 11.04
C LEU A 251 9.36 -3.22 9.72
N ARG A 252 8.40 -2.29 9.72
CA ARG A 252 8.00 -1.57 8.51
C ARG A 252 9.10 -0.66 7.98
N SER A 253 9.75 0.09 8.85
CA SER A 253 10.87 0.97 8.46
C SER A 253 12.07 0.17 7.93
N GLY A 254 12.42 -0.96 8.56
CA GLY A 254 13.49 -1.84 8.09
C GLY A 254 13.19 -2.47 6.74
N VAL A 255 11.97 -3.00 6.53
CA VAL A 255 11.53 -3.52 5.22
C VAL A 255 11.60 -2.44 4.15
N GLN A 256 11.17 -1.21 4.47
CA GLN A 256 11.25 -0.10 3.53
C GLN A 256 12.70 0.25 3.14
N ARG A 257 13.63 0.24 4.11
CA ARG A 257 15.07 0.44 3.84
C ARG A 257 15.63 -0.66 2.95
N LEU A 258 15.29 -1.93 3.21
CA LEU A 258 15.73 -3.06 2.39
C LEU A 258 15.18 -2.97 0.95
N LEU A 259 13.92 -2.57 0.77
CA LEU A 259 13.32 -2.40 -0.57
C LEU A 259 13.94 -1.27 -1.41
N LEU A 260 14.75 -0.39 -0.82
CA LEU A 260 15.54 0.60 -1.57
C LEU A 260 16.75 -0.04 -2.25
N VAL A 261 17.28 -1.14 -1.71
CA VAL A 261 18.51 -1.80 -2.18
C VAL A 261 18.21 -3.10 -2.93
N TYR A 262 17.25 -3.86 -2.43
CA TYR A 262 16.87 -5.17 -2.94
C TYR A 262 15.56 -5.06 -3.73
N PRO A 263 15.57 -5.36 -5.05
CA PRO A 263 14.38 -5.20 -5.87
C PRO A 263 13.31 -6.22 -5.49
N GLY A 264 12.09 -5.76 -5.22
CA GLY A 264 10.90 -6.59 -5.10
C GLY A 264 9.92 -6.32 -6.25
N LYS A 265 9.15 -7.35 -6.62
CA LYS A 265 8.06 -7.29 -7.58
C LYS A 265 6.79 -7.84 -6.95
N VAL A 266 5.66 -7.28 -7.35
CA VAL A 266 4.35 -7.79 -6.98
C VAL A 266 3.44 -7.78 -8.20
N CYS A 267 2.53 -8.74 -8.28
CA CYS A 267 1.53 -8.79 -9.32
C CYS A 267 0.43 -7.76 -9.05
N LYS A 268 0.10 -6.93 -10.04
CA LYS A 268 -0.98 -5.93 -9.94
C LYS A 268 -2.36 -6.52 -9.61
N HIS A 269 -2.58 -7.79 -9.92
CA HIS A 269 -3.92 -8.39 -9.94
C HIS A 269 -4.17 -9.49 -8.90
N CYS A 270 -3.14 -10.20 -8.45
CA CYS A 270 -3.30 -11.36 -7.56
C CYS A 270 -2.42 -11.32 -6.31
N SER A 271 -1.82 -10.17 -6.01
CA SER A 271 -0.99 -9.94 -4.81
C SER A 271 0.22 -10.88 -4.64
N GLU A 272 0.58 -11.65 -5.68
CA GLU A 272 1.77 -12.50 -5.67
C GLU A 272 3.02 -11.63 -5.58
N VAL A 273 3.92 -11.93 -4.64
CA VAL A 273 5.17 -11.20 -4.44
C VAL A 273 6.35 -12.06 -4.90
N HIS A 274 7.36 -11.39 -5.44
CA HIS A 274 8.64 -11.99 -5.79
C HIS A 274 9.77 -11.05 -5.40
N ILE A 275 10.68 -11.50 -4.55
CA ILE A 275 11.89 -10.74 -4.22
C ILE A 275 12.93 -11.04 -5.29
N GLY A 276 13.18 -10.08 -6.18
CA GLY A 276 14.03 -10.25 -7.34
C GLY A 276 13.71 -9.23 -8.43
N PRO A 277 14.63 -8.99 -9.39
CA PRO A 277 14.46 -7.96 -10.41
C PRO A 277 13.40 -8.30 -11.47
N SER A 278 13.16 -9.59 -11.76
CA SER A 278 12.44 -10.03 -12.97
C SER A 278 11.04 -10.58 -12.71
N GLY A 279 10.74 -11.07 -11.51
CA GLY A 279 9.53 -11.84 -11.26
C GLY A 279 9.61 -13.26 -11.85
N HIS A 280 8.79 -14.18 -11.34
CA HIS A 280 8.69 -15.53 -11.88
C HIS A 280 7.70 -15.64 -13.05
N LYS A 281 7.73 -16.78 -13.75
CA LYS A 281 6.81 -17.15 -14.84
C LYS A 281 5.82 -18.24 -14.46
N ALA A 282 5.72 -18.60 -13.17
CA ALA A 282 4.66 -19.48 -12.70
C ALA A 282 3.28 -18.91 -13.02
N ARG A 283 2.38 -19.75 -13.55
CA ARG A 283 1.02 -19.37 -13.94
C ARG A 283 0.06 -19.49 -12.75
N LEU A 284 0.24 -18.64 -11.74
CA LEU A 284 -0.58 -18.65 -10.53
C LEU A 284 -1.67 -17.56 -10.52
N CYS A 285 -1.61 -16.61 -11.47
CA CYS A 285 -2.57 -15.51 -11.51
C CYS A 285 -3.94 -16.01 -11.99
N GLY A 286 -4.93 -16.07 -11.09
CA GLY A 286 -6.29 -16.54 -11.41
C GLY A 286 -7.10 -15.60 -12.31
N VAL A 287 -6.66 -14.34 -12.48
CA VAL A 287 -7.43 -13.30 -13.19
C VAL A 287 -7.45 -13.51 -14.71
N PHE A 288 -6.38 -14.04 -15.29
CA PHE A 288 -6.25 -14.20 -16.75
C PHE A 288 -6.47 -15.63 -17.23
N LYS A 289 -7.30 -16.42 -16.53
CA LYS A 289 -7.52 -17.83 -16.87
C LYS A 289 -8.13 -18.03 -18.26
N HIS A 290 -8.91 -17.05 -18.74
CA HIS A 290 -9.64 -17.10 -20.01
C HIS A 290 -9.08 -16.17 -21.10
N GLU A 291 -8.03 -15.40 -20.80
CA GLU A 291 -7.38 -14.50 -21.76
C GLU A 291 -6.09 -15.14 -22.31
N SER A 292 -5.55 -14.57 -23.39
CA SER A 292 -4.28 -15.02 -24.01
C SER A 292 -3.10 -15.01 -23.04
N TRP A 293 -3.20 -14.26 -21.93
CA TRP A 293 -2.20 -14.14 -20.86
C TRP A 293 -2.16 -15.33 -19.88
N ARG A 294 -2.95 -16.40 -20.06
CA ARG A 294 -2.87 -17.74 -19.41
C ARG A 294 -2.24 -17.77 -18.01
N GLY A 295 -2.77 -16.99 -17.09
CA GLY A 295 -2.34 -16.96 -15.68
C GLY A 295 -0.95 -16.40 -15.40
N THR A 296 -0.33 -15.68 -16.35
CA THR A 296 0.92 -14.94 -16.13
C THR A 296 0.71 -13.68 -15.28
N HIS A 297 1.76 -13.25 -14.60
CA HIS A 297 1.71 -12.10 -13.69
C HIS A 297 2.07 -10.80 -14.41
N LEU A 298 1.33 -9.73 -14.07
CA LEU A 298 1.69 -8.37 -14.44
C LEU A 298 2.50 -7.74 -13.32
N TRP A 299 3.82 -7.81 -13.43
CA TRP A 299 4.75 -7.36 -12.40
C TRP A 299 4.85 -5.83 -12.33
N LYS A 300 4.56 -5.26 -11.16
CA LYS A 300 4.93 -3.90 -10.76
C LYS A 300 6.06 -3.94 -9.72
N LYS A 301 6.72 -2.81 -9.46
CA LYS A 301 7.64 -2.69 -8.32
C LYS A 301 6.87 -2.93 -7.02
N ALA A 302 7.42 -3.72 -6.10
CA ALA A 302 6.84 -3.93 -4.79
C ALA A 302 7.09 -2.72 -3.89
N GLU A 303 6.08 -2.38 -3.11
CA GLU A 303 6.09 -1.36 -2.08
C GLU A 303 5.99 -2.00 -0.69
N LEU A 304 6.15 -1.19 0.35
CA LEU A 304 6.12 -1.65 1.74
C LEU A 304 4.84 -2.45 2.06
N ASP A 305 3.69 -1.94 1.64
CA ASP A 305 2.38 -2.55 1.93
C ASP A 305 2.11 -3.82 1.11
N ASP A 306 2.89 -4.08 0.05
CA ASP A 306 2.80 -5.33 -0.68
C ASP A 306 3.48 -6.49 0.11
N LEU A 307 4.47 -6.18 0.95
CA LEU A 307 5.17 -7.18 1.79
C LEU A 307 4.61 -7.25 3.22
N VAL A 308 4.23 -6.10 3.78
CA VAL A 308 3.68 -5.96 5.14
C VAL A 308 2.36 -5.19 5.04
N PRO A 309 1.30 -5.80 4.48
CA PRO A 309 0.02 -5.13 4.29
C PRO A 309 -0.59 -4.70 5.64
N PRO A 310 -0.90 -3.40 5.83
CA PRO A 310 -1.59 -2.96 7.02
C PRO A 310 -3.06 -3.36 6.95
N LYS A 311 -3.52 -4.14 7.91
CA LYS A 311 -4.92 -4.48 8.03
C LYS A 311 -5.70 -3.32 8.64
N VAL A 312 -6.45 -2.55 7.86
CA VAL A 312 -7.21 -1.42 8.41
C VAL A 312 -8.52 -1.91 9.03
N VAL A 313 -8.83 -1.40 10.23
CA VAL A 313 -10.02 -1.73 11.02
C VAL A 313 -10.78 -0.48 11.41
N TRP A 314 -12.08 -0.64 11.66
CA TRP A 314 -12.89 0.39 12.29
C TRP A 314 -12.48 0.57 13.74
N ARG A 315 -12.29 1.83 14.15
CA ARG A 315 -11.98 2.20 15.52
C ARG A 315 -13.17 2.89 16.17
N ARG A 316 -13.51 2.42 17.37
CA ARG A 316 -14.40 3.15 18.29
C ARG A 316 -13.61 4.20 19.05
N ARG A 317 -14.04 5.46 19.00
CA ARG A 317 -13.49 6.53 19.85
C ARG A 317 -14.20 6.55 21.20
N CYS A 318 -13.64 7.26 22.17
CA CYS A 318 -14.23 7.35 23.51
C CYS A 318 -15.66 7.91 23.49
N GLN A 319 -15.96 8.83 22.57
CA GLN A 319 -17.29 9.44 22.39
C GLN A 319 -18.26 8.60 21.54
N ASP A 320 -17.78 7.57 20.84
CA ASP A 320 -18.62 6.77 19.95
C ASP A 320 -19.40 5.72 20.76
N PRO A 321 -20.59 5.29 20.27
CA PRO A 321 -21.38 4.26 20.94
C PRO A 321 -20.58 2.96 21.09
N PRO A 322 -20.88 2.13 22.12
CA PRO A 322 -20.22 0.84 22.34
C PRO A 322 -20.26 -0.09 21.11
N LEU A 323 -21.34 0.02 20.33
CA LEU A 323 -21.53 -0.69 19.07
C LEU A 323 -21.56 0.31 17.92
N LEU A 324 -20.75 0.09 16.89
CA LEU A 324 -20.69 0.97 15.73
C LEU A 324 -21.80 0.63 14.72
N PHE A 325 -22.55 1.65 14.32
CA PHE A 325 -23.68 1.54 13.40
C PHE A 325 -23.38 2.15 12.03
N ASP A 326 -24.13 1.76 11.01
CA ASP A 326 -23.89 2.23 9.64
C ASP A 326 -24.06 3.75 9.49
N GLU A 327 -24.99 4.35 10.25
CA GLU A 327 -25.30 5.77 10.26
C GLU A 327 -24.11 6.64 10.71
N GLY A 328 -23.21 6.09 11.53
CA GLY A 328 -22.04 6.78 12.06
C GLY A 328 -20.75 6.57 11.26
N ARG A 329 -20.79 5.82 10.14
CA ARG A 329 -19.59 5.39 9.39
C ARG A 329 -18.64 6.52 9.01
N ASP A 330 -19.17 7.71 8.70
CA ASP A 330 -18.37 8.86 8.28
C ASP A 330 -17.70 9.57 9.44
N PHE A 331 -18.11 9.29 10.68
CA PHE A 331 -17.56 9.88 11.89
C PHE A 331 -16.49 9.00 12.53
N TYR A 332 -16.61 7.67 12.39
CA TYR A 332 -15.67 6.75 13.02
C TYR A 332 -14.26 6.82 12.46
N GLY A 333 -13.30 6.51 13.31
CA GLY A 333 -11.89 6.42 12.96
C GLY A 333 -11.55 5.08 12.30
N HIS A 334 -10.40 5.05 11.64
CA HIS A 334 -9.77 3.84 11.17
C HIS A 334 -8.36 3.72 11.76
N ALA A 335 -7.84 2.52 11.85
CA ALA A 335 -6.45 2.29 12.23
C ALA A 335 -5.95 0.95 11.68
N PRO A 336 -4.63 0.76 11.50
CA PRO A 336 -4.08 -0.58 11.33
C PRO A 336 -4.40 -1.42 12.56
N ALA A 337 -4.78 -2.68 12.36
CA ALA A 337 -5.23 -3.60 13.38
C ALA A 337 -4.21 -3.74 14.51
N VAL A 338 -2.92 -3.79 14.16
CA VAL A 338 -1.81 -3.83 15.14
C VAL A 338 -1.83 -2.59 16.04
N VAL A 339 -2.03 -1.41 15.45
CA VAL A 339 -2.06 -0.14 16.19
C VAL A 339 -3.30 -0.07 17.08
N GLU A 340 -4.45 -0.47 16.57
CA GLU A 340 -5.69 -0.50 17.34
C GLU A 340 -5.63 -1.49 18.50
N LEU A 341 -5.10 -2.70 18.28
CA LEU A 341 -4.91 -3.71 19.31
C LEU A 341 -4.01 -3.18 20.44
N CYS A 342 -2.87 -2.58 20.09
CA CYS A 342 -1.96 -2.00 21.07
C CYS A 342 -2.60 -0.80 21.79
N ALA A 343 -3.36 0.03 21.08
CA ALA A 343 -4.06 1.18 21.68
C ALA A 343 -5.12 0.75 22.70
N GLN A 344 -5.88 -0.31 22.43
CA GLN A 344 -6.85 -0.87 23.39
C GLN A 344 -6.16 -1.48 24.61
N ALA A 345 -4.94 -1.99 24.45
CA ALA A 345 -4.09 -2.44 25.54
C ALA A 345 -3.36 -1.29 26.30
N GLY A 346 -3.61 -0.04 25.94
CA GLY A 346 -3.05 1.14 26.63
C GLY A 346 -1.70 1.64 26.09
N ALA A 347 -1.26 1.18 24.91
CA ALA A 347 -0.05 1.71 24.30
C ALA A 347 -0.20 3.18 23.88
N VAL A 348 0.90 3.93 23.96
CA VAL A 348 0.97 5.31 23.49
C VAL A 348 1.10 5.32 21.98
N VAL A 349 0.03 5.71 21.29
CA VAL A 349 -0.02 5.68 19.83
C VAL A 349 0.77 6.85 19.22
N PRO A 350 1.63 6.61 18.20
CA PRO A 350 2.31 7.68 17.47
C PRO A 350 1.36 8.66 16.78
N THR A 351 1.72 9.94 16.79
CA THR A 351 0.90 11.05 16.26
C THR A 351 0.53 10.90 14.77
N LYS A 352 1.37 10.21 13.98
CA LYS A 352 1.10 9.96 12.55
C LYS A 352 -0.20 9.18 12.30
N TYR A 353 -0.70 8.45 13.30
CA TYR A 353 -1.96 7.71 13.20
C TYR A 353 -3.19 8.53 13.61
N PHE A 354 -3.02 9.69 14.26
CA PHE A 354 -4.12 10.44 14.88
C PHE A 354 -5.17 10.92 13.88
N CYS A 355 -4.74 11.32 12.67
CA CYS A 355 -5.65 11.75 11.62
C CYS A 355 -6.56 10.61 11.15
N MET A 356 -5.98 9.44 10.88
CA MET A 356 -6.73 8.26 10.45
C MET A 356 -7.67 7.76 11.57
N MET A 357 -7.20 7.82 12.81
CA MET A 357 -7.95 7.44 14.01
C MET A 357 -9.03 8.45 14.42
N LYS A 358 -9.05 9.64 13.80
CA LYS A 358 -9.95 10.75 14.13
C LYS A 358 -9.98 11.05 15.63
N PHE A 359 -8.80 11.12 16.27
CA PHE A 359 -8.69 11.32 17.72
C PHE A 359 -9.46 12.55 18.22
N ASN A 360 -9.37 13.66 17.47
CA ASN A 360 -10.11 14.92 17.73
C ASN A 360 -11.33 15.11 16.81
N GLY A 361 -11.78 14.04 16.13
CA GLY A 361 -12.91 14.13 15.20
C GLY A 361 -14.24 14.33 15.93
N LEU A 362 -15.18 15.01 15.28
CA LEU A 362 -16.53 15.18 15.79
C LEU A 362 -17.27 13.83 15.87
N GLY A 363 -18.15 13.70 16.87
CA GLY A 363 -19.07 12.57 16.99
C GLY A 363 -20.26 12.70 16.03
N PRO A 364 -20.95 11.60 15.71
CA PRO A 364 -22.21 11.69 14.99
C PRO A 364 -23.24 12.47 15.83
N PRO A 365 -24.06 13.33 15.21
CA PRO A 365 -25.15 14.01 15.91
C PRO A 365 -26.14 13.00 16.50
N ALA A 366 -26.69 13.31 17.67
CA ALA A 366 -27.56 12.40 18.43
C ALA A 366 -28.80 11.91 17.64
N SER A 367 -29.25 12.69 16.65
CA SER A 367 -30.37 12.34 15.77
C SER A 367 -30.09 11.19 14.79
N LEU A 368 -28.81 10.83 14.58
CA LEU A 368 -28.41 9.75 13.66
C LEU A 368 -28.16 8.42 14.37
N LEU A 369 -28.02 8.42 15.69
CA LEU A 369 -27.83 7.18 16.43
C LEU A 369 -29.20 6.59 16.79
N PRO A 370 -29.41 5.27 16.59
CA PRO A 370 -30.64 4.63 17.06
C PRO A 370 -30.81 4.86 18.57
N ASN A 371 -32.03 5.20 18.99
CA ASN A 371 -32.40 5.32 20.41
C ASN A 371 -32.27 3.93 21.06
N ILE A 372 -31.10 3.63 21.62
CA ILE A 372 -30.88 2.38 22.34
C ILE A 372 -30.97 2.72 23.82
N SER A 373 -32.16 2.53 24.38
CA SER A 373 -32.32 2.33 25.82
C SER A 373 -31.66 1.00 26.17
N PHE A 374 -30.45 1.05 26.73
CA PHE A 374 -29.87 -0.11 27.38
C PHE A 374 -30.62 -0.31 28.70
N SER A 375 -31.58 -1.23 28.71
CA SER A 375 -32.23 -1.78 29.91
C SER A 375 -31.35 -2.79 30.61
#